data_AF-A0A918I0T9-F1
#
_entry.id   AF-A0A918I0T9-F1
#
_cell.length_a   1.000
_cell.length_b   1.000
_cell.length_c   1.000
_cell.angle_alpha   90.00
_cell.angle_beta   90.00
_cell.angle_gamma   90.00
#
_symmetry.space_group_name_H-M   'P 1'
#
loop_
_entity.id
_entity.type
_entity.pdbx_description
1 polymer ?
#
loop_
_entity_poly.entity_id
_entity_poly.type
_entity_poly.pdbx_seq_one_letter_code
_entity_poly.pdbx_strand_id
1 'polypeptide(L)'
;MPTSRVLWWGGIVAAAAGVVLCVLGWYGVSGERFAERQVPYLASRTVPGAALLVAGAVLLAGGPPRRGPGGGAVREPGADDVRPSSSGPPVRVPGGTLAHRPDCPLVAGKADAVPAGDAALDPCPVCEPEV
;
A
#
# COMPACT_ATOMS: atom_id res chain seq x y z
N MET A 1 17.87 10.01 -6.36
CA MET A 1 18.04 8.68 -5.74
C MET A 1 18.55 8.68 -4.27
N PRO A 2 19.29 9.68 -3.72
CA PRO A 2 19.69 9.63 -2.30
C PRO A 2 18.54 10.00 -1.34
N THR A 3 17.64 10.90 -1.75
CA THR A 3 16.55 11.41 -0.91
C THR A 3 15.54 10.34 -0.49
N SER A 4 15.23 9.38 -1.37
CA SER A 4 14.30 8.28 -1.05
C SER A 4 14.85 7.32 0.01
N ARG A 5 16.16 7.07 -0.01
CA ARG A 5 16.84 6.27 1.01
C ARG A 5 16.86 6.99 2.36
N VAL A 6 17.12 8.30 2.36
CA VAL A 6 17.07 9.13 3.58
C VAL A 6 15.65 9.17 4.17
N LEU A 7 14.62 9.35 3.35
CA LEU A 7 13.22 9.36 3.79
C LEU A 7 12.80 8.01 4.38
N TRP A 8 13.23 6.90 3.77
CA TRP A 8 12.91 5.56 4.24
C TRP A 8 13.59 5.23 5.58
N TRP A 9 14.90 5.48 5.69
CA TRP A 9 15.61 5.33 6.97
C TRP A 9 15.07 6.26 8.04
N GLY A 10 14.73 7.50 7.67
CA GLY A 10 14.05 8.46 8.55
C GLY A 10 12.71 7.92 9.06
N GLY A 11 11.93 7.28 8.19
CA GLY A 11 10.68 6.61 8.55
C GLY A 11 10.86 5.47 9.54
N ILE A 12 11.87 4.60 9.34
CA ILE A 12 12.21 3.52 10.28
C ILE A 12 12.57 4.09 11.65
N VAL A 13 13.48 5.06 11.68
CA VAL A 13 13.96 5.66 12.94
C VAL A 13 12.82 6.36 13.68
N ALA A 14 11.98 7.12 12.98
CA ALA A 14 10.81 7.76 13.56
C ALA A 14 9.80 6.75 14.13
N ALA A 15 9.48 5.69 13.37
CA ALA A 15 8.57 4.65 13.83
C ALA A 15 9.10 3.93 15.07
N ALA A 16 10.38 3.53 15.07
CA ALA A 16 11.02 2.85 16.19
C ALA A 16 11.07 3.74 17.45
N ALA A 17 11.46 5.01 17.30
CA ALA A 17 11.46 5.97 18.41
C ALA A 17 10.04 6.17 18.96
N GLY A 18 9.03 6.23 18.09
CA GLY A 18 7.62 6.30 18.46
C GLY A 18 7.17 5.11 19.31
N VAL A 19 7.49 3.88 18.89
CA VAL A 19 7.21 2.65 19.66
C VAL A 19 7.85 2.72 21.05
N VAL A 20 9.14 3.08 21.13
CA VAL A 20 9.87 3.18 22.40
C VAL A 20 9.20 4.17 23.35
N LEU A 21 8.84 5.36 22.86
CA LEU A 21 8.16 6.37 23.67
C LEU A 21 6.77 5.91 24.15
N CYS A 22 6.01 5.22 23.31
CA CYS A 22 4.72 4.63 23.71
C CYS A 22 4.90 3.59 24.82
N VAL A 23 5.90 2.71 24.73
CA VAL A 23 6.20 1.71 25.77
C VAL A 23 6.64 2.38 27.07
N LEU A 24 7.51 3.40 27.00
CA LEU A 24 7.94 4.16 28.18
C LEU A 24 6.79 4.94 28.82
N GLY A 25 5.89 5.50 27.99
CA GLY A 25 4.67 6.16 28.45
C GLY A 25 3.74 5.19 29.19
N TRP A 26 3.50 4.01 28.61
CA TRP A 26 2.73 2.93 29.24
C TRP A 26 3.33 2.48 30.57
N TYR A 27 4.64 2.26 30.61
CA TYR A 27 5.35 1.86 31.83
C TYR A 27 5.23 2.94 32.93
N GLY A 28 5.39 4.21 32.57
CA GLY A 28 5.22 5.31 33.52
C GLY A 28 3.80 5.40 34.09
N VAL A 29 2.78 5.28 33.24
CA VAL A 29 1.37 5.25 33.69
C VAL A 29 1.08 4.04 34.58
N SER A 30 1.61 2.86 34.24
CA SER A 30 1.39 1.62 35.00
C SER A 30 2.03 1.65 36.39
N GLY A 31 3.12 2.39 36.57
CA GLY A 31 3.79 2.57 37.86
C GLY A 31 3.11 3.59 38.78
N GLU A 32 2.19 4.40 38.26
CA GLU A 32 1.59 5.51 38.98
C GLU A 32 0.17 5.16 39.47
N ARG A 33 -0.08 5.38 40.76
CA ARG A 33 -1.32 4.97 41.44
C ARG A 33 -2.41 6.03 41.35
N PHE A 34 -2.03 7.29 41.16
CA PHE A 34 -2.97 8.41 41.09
C PHE A 34 -3.16 8.87 39.65
N ALA A 35 -4.40 8.85 39.17
CA ALA A 35 -4.74 9.27 37.81
C ALA A 35 -4.28 10.71 37.49
N GLU A 36 -4.32 11.61 38.47
CA GLU A 36 -3.83 12.99 38.35
C GLU A 36 -2.34 13.07 37.99
N ARG A 37 -1.54 12.09 38.43
CA ARG A 37 -0.10 11.99 38.14
C ARG A 37 0.19 11.24 36.83
N GLN A 38 -0.81 10.59 36.21
CA GLN A 38 -0.67 9.90 34.93
C GLN A 38 -0.66 10.88 33.74
N VAL A 39 -1.39 12.00 33.85
CA VAL A 39 -1.52 13.01 32.76
C VAL A 39 -0.16 13.51 32.24
N PRO A 40 0.83 13.85 33.10
CA PRO A 40 2.18 14.21 32.63
C PRO A 40 2.88 13.14 31.79
N TYR A 41 2.72 11.85 32.10
CA TYR A 41 3.35 10.75 31.34
C TYR A 41 2.73 10.61 29.95
N LEU A 42 1.40 10.71 29.87
CA LEU A 42 0.67 10.66 28.60
C LEU A 42 1.07 11.82 27.68
N ALA A 43 1.10 13.04 28.23
CA ALA A 43 1.45 14.24 27.48
C ALA A 43 2.91 14.23 26.99
N SER A 44 3.86 13.81 27.84
CA SER A 44 5.30 13.89 27.54
C SER A 44 5.83 12.73 26.70
N ARG A 45 5.22 11.53 26.76
CA ARG A 45 5.77 10.33 26.11
C ARG A 45 4.79 9.72 25.10
N THR A 46 3.56 9.46 25.50
CA THR A 46 2.60 8.72 24.66
C THR A 46 2.13 9.55 23.46
N VAL A 47 1.76 10.82 23.66
CA VAL A 47 1.33 11.71 22.56
C VAL A 47 2.45 11.92 21.50
N PRO A 48 3.67 12.35 21.86
CA PRO A 48 4.75 12.47 20.89
C PRO A 48 5.18 11.12 20.31
N GLY A 49 5.13 10.03 21.09
CA GLY A 49 5.39 8.67 20.62
C GLY A 49 4.42 8.23 19.53
N ALA A 50 3.11 8.44 19.73
CA ALA A 50 2.09 8.14 18.74
C ALA A 50 2.26 9.00 17.47
N ALA A 51 2.57 10.29 17.62
CA ALA A 51 2.83 11.17 16.49
C ALA A 51 4.03 10.70 15.64
N LEU A 52 5.14 10.34 16.28
CA LEU A 52 6.33 9.80 15.60
C LEU A 52 6.05 8.45 14.93
N LEU A 53 5.27 7.58 15.58
CA LEU A 53 4.88 6.28 15.03
C LEU A 53 4.06 6.45 13.75
N VAL A 54 3.05 7.33 13.77
CA VAL A 54 2.21 7.62 12.59
C VAL A 54 3.03 8.27 11.49
N ALA A 55 3.83 9.29 11.80
CA ALA A 55 4.68 9.96 10.82
C ALA A 55 5.68 8.98 10.17
N GLY A 56 6.30 8.11 10.96
CA GLY A 56 7.18 7.05 10.48
C GLY A 56 6.47 6.06 9.56
N ALA A 57 5.26 5.62 9.94
CA ALA A 57 4.45 4.73 9.10
C ALA A 57 4.08 5.37 7.75
N VAL A 58 3.73 6.66 7.74
CA VAL A 58 3.43 7.40 6.50
C VAL A 58 4.67 7.51 5.60
N LEU A 59 5.85 7.80 6.18
CA LEU A 59 7.10 7.88 5.42
C LEU A 59 7.52 6.52 4.85
N LEU A 60 7.27 5.43 5.59
CA LEU A 60 7.52 4.07 5.13
C LEU A 60 6.55 3.64 4.02
N ALA A 61 5.28 4.02 4.12
CA ALA A 61 4.29 3.77 3.08
C ALA A 61 4.58 4.55 1.78
N GLY A 62 5.28 5.68 1.88
CA GLY A 62 5.70 6.51 0.73
C GLY A 62 7.11 6.24 0.16
N GLY A 63 7.89 5.29 0.72
CA GLY A 63 9.32 5.05 0.40
C GLY A 63 9.62 3.58 0.01
N PRO A 64 10.74 3.30 -0.69
CA PRO A 64 10.76 2.31 -1.76
C PRO A 64 10.60 0.84 -1.30
N PRO A 65 9.91 0.02 -2.11
CA PRO A 65 9.69 -1.39 -1.84
C PRO A 65 10.96 -2.26 -1.89
N ARG A 66 10.88 -3.30 -1.07
CA ARG A 66 11.80 -4.42 -0.75
C ARG A 66 12.94 -4.71 -1.73
N ARG A 67 14.17 -4.74 -1.20
CA ARG A 67 15.22 -5.65 -1.69
C ARG A 67 15.39 -6.76 -0.67
N GLY A 68 14.84 -7.93 -0.97
CA GLY A 68 15.12 -9.17 -0.26
C GLY A 68 15.62 -10.21 -1.26
N PRO A 69 16.73 -10.93 -1.00
CA PRO A 69 17.08 -12.12 -1.76
C PRO A 69 16.06 -13.22 -1.41
N GLY A 70 15.23 -13.60 -2.38
CA GLY A 70 14.18 -14.61 -2.20
C GLY A 70 14.76 -16.03 -2.15
N GLY A 71 15.31 -16.42 -1.01
CA GLY A 71 15.42 -17.82 -0.60
C GLY A 71 14.22 -18.17 0.28
N GLY A 72 13.31 -19.01 -0.21
CA GLY A 72 12.31 -19.72 0.59
C GLY A 72 10.95 -19.04 0.77
N ALA A 73 10.19 -18.85 -0.30
CA ALA A 73 8.73 -18.67 -0.21
C ALA A 73 8.05 -19.51 -1.29
N VAL A 74 7.02 -20.23 -0.87
CA VAL A 74 6.14 -21.09 -1.67
C VAL A 74 5.69 -20.36 -2.94
N ARG A 75 5.85 -21.03 -4.09
CA ARG A 75 5.51 -20.54 -5.42
C ARG A 75 3.98 -20.54 -5.61
N GLU A 76 3.38 -19.36 -5.51
CA GLU A 76 2.17 -19.01 -6.26
C GLU A 76 2.61 -18.17 -7.47
N PRO A 77 2.43 -18.64 -8.72
CA PRO A 77 2.60 -17.79 -9.90
C PRO A 77 1.34 -16.93 -10.07
N GLY A 78 1.34 -15.62 -10.29
CA GLY A 78 2.35 -14.61 -10.55
C GLY A 78 1.53 -13.39 -10.94
N ALA A 79 1.43 -12.39 -10.05
CA ALA A 79 0.83 -11.10 -10.37
C ALA A 79 1.98 -10.13 -10.61
N ASP A 80 2.49 -10.15 -11.84
CA ASP A 80 3.39 -9.14 -12.35
C ASP A 80 2.66 -7.79 -12.36
N ASP A 81 3.11 -6.88 -11.50
CA ASP A 81 3.03 -5.43 -11.70
C ASP A 81 3.93 -5.05 -12.89
N VAL A 82 3.53 -5.45 -14.09
CA VAL A 82 3.68 -4.56 -15.23
C VAL A 82 2.56 -3.54 -15.03
N ARG A 83 2.81 -2.23 -15.14
CA ARG A 83 1.73 -1.34 -15.59
C ARG A 83 1.73 -1.46 -17.11
N PRO A 84 0.94 -2.34 -17.74
CA PRO A 84 0.96 -2.43 -19.18
C PRO A 84 0.03 -1.32 -19.63
N SER A 85 0.58 -0.20 -20.08
CA SER A 85 -0.15 0.50 -21.15
C SER A 85 -0.10 -0.43 -22.35
N SER A 86 -0.92 -1.48 -22.36
CA SER A 86 -1.09 -2.28 -23.55
C SER A 86 -1.91 -1.42 -24.49
N SER A 87 -1.24 -0.86 -25.49
CA SER A 87 -1.84 -0.50 -26.78
C SER A 87 -2.30 -1.75 -27.56
N GLY A 88 -2.60 -2.83 -26.84
CA GLY A 88 -3.11 -4.07 -27.39
C GLY A 88 -4.60 -3.93 -27.68
N PRO A 89 -5.15 -4.74 -28.60
CA PRO A 89 -6.55 -4.67 -28.98
C PRO A 89 -7.48 -4.79 -27.76
N PRO A 90 -8.60 -4.04 -27.71
CA PRO A 90 -9.55 -4.12 -26.61
C PRO A 90 -10.10 -5.54 -26.46
N VAL A 91 -10.42 -5.91 -25.21
CA VAL A 91 -10.95 -7.22 -24.83
C VAL A 91 -12.34 -7.08 -24.22
N ARG A 92 -13.09 -8.17 -24.22
CA ARG A 92 -14.43 -8.25 -23.62
C ARG A 92 -14.59 -9.54 -22.82
N VAL A 93 -15.51 -9.52 -21.86
CA VAL A 93 -15.98 -10.74 -21.20
C VAL A 93 -17.16 -11.31 -22.01
N PRO A 94 -17.23 -12.63 -22.26
CA PRO A 94 -18.36 -13.26 -22.94
C PRO A 94 -19.69 -12.93 -22.24
N GLY A 95 -20.66 -12.43 -23.02
CA GLY A 95 -21.95 -11.96 -22.49
C GLY A 95 -21.94 -10.55 -21.89
N GLY A 96 -20.78 -9.90 -21.80
CA GLY A 96 -20.66 -8.49 -21.42
C GLY A 96 -20.89 -7.53 -22.59
N THR A 97 -21.31 -6.31 -22.28
CA THR A 97 -21.57 -5.24 -23.25
C THR A 97 -20.45 -4.21 -23.34
N LEU A 98 -19.37 -4.38 -22.56
CA LEU A 98 -18.30 -3.39 -22.43
C LEU A 98 -17.00 -3.87 -23.09
N ALA A 99 -16.32 -2.95 -23.75
CA ALA A 99 -14.94 -3.10 -24.18
C ALA A 99 -13.99 -2.63 -23.06
N HIS A 100 -12.94 -3.39 -22.81
CA HIS A 100 -11.94 -3.13 -21.77
C HIS A 100 -10.54 -3.06 -22.35
N ARG A 101 -9.65 -2.29 -21.71
CA ARG A 101 -8.20 -2.42 -21.93
C ARG A 101 -7.75 -3.80 -21.40
N PRO A 102 -6.78 -4.48 -22.04
CA PRO A 102 -6.32 -5.82 -21.61
C PRO A 102 -5.88 -5.94 -20.14
N ASP A 103 -5.46 -4.85 -19.53
CA ASP A 103 -5.02 -4.74 -18.13
C ASP A 103 -6.08 -4.12 -17.20
N CYS A 104 -7.33 -3.95 -17.66
CA CYS A 104 -8.40 -3.41 -16.83
C CYS A 104 -8.61 -4.31 -15.60
N PRO A 105 -8.65 -3.77 -14.36
CA PRO A 105 -8.78 -4.59 -13.15
C PRO A 105 -10.08 -5.41 -13.09
N LEU A 106 -11.08 -5.06 -13.91
CA LEU A 106 -12.34 -5.82 -14.03
C LEU A 106 -12.21 -7.09 -14.89
N VAL A 107 -11.19 -7.16 -15.76
CA VAL A 107 -10.85 -8.36 -16.55
C VAL A 107 -9.57 -9.04 -16.09
N ALA A 108 -8.77 -8.38 -15.25
CA ALA A 108 -7.60 -8.99 -14.60
C ALA A 108 -8.01 -10.24 -13.81
N GLY A 109 -7.46 -11.40 -14.18
CA GLY A 109 -7.78 -12.70 -13.58
C GLY A 109 -9.01 -13.41 -14.15
N LYS A 110 -9.70 -12.84 -15.15
CA LYS A 110 -10.78 -13.51 -15.90
C LYS A 110 -10.21 -14.27 -17.10
N ALA A 111 -10.08 -15.59 -16.97
CA ALA A 111 -9.56 -16.46 -18.03
C ALA A 111 -10.45 -16.53 -19.28
N ASP A 112 -11.70 -16.06 -19.17
CA ASP A 112 -12.70 -16.01 -20.23
C ASP A 112 -12.66 -14.72 -21.05
N ALA A 113 -11.81 -13.74 -20.74
CA ALA A 113 -11.67 -12.53 -21.54
C ALA A 113 -11.17 -12.86 -22.96
N VAL A 114 -11.92 -12.41 -23.98
CA VAL A 114 -11.62 -12.63 -25.41
C VAL A 114 -11.43 -11.30 -26.14
N PRO A 115 -10.73 -11.26 -27.29
CA PRO A 115 -10.64 -10.06 -28.12
C PRO A 115 -12.02 -9.49 -28.48
N ALA A 116 -12.18 -8.17 -28.43
CA ALA A 116 -13.44 -7.50 -28.73
C ALA A 116 -13.85 -7.66 -30.21
N GLY A 117 -12.88 -7.64 -31.13
CA GLY A 117 -13.13 -7.66 -32.58
C GLY A 117 -13.94 -6.44 -33.02
N ASP A 118 -14.76 -6.60 -34.07
CA ASP A 118 -15.62 -5.53 -34.62
C ASP A 118 -16.98 -5.42 -33.90
N ALA A 119 -17.11 -5.97 -32.68
CA ALA A 119 -18.36 -5.93 -31.94
C ALA A 119 -18.64 -4.50 -31.43
N ALA A 120 -19.86 -4.01 -31.66
CA ALA A 120 -20.32 -2.74 -31.10
C ALA A 120 -20.50 -2.87 -29.58
N LEU A 121 -19.50 -2.43 -28.82
CA LEU A 121 -19.45 -2.46 -27.36
C LEU A 121 -19.21 -1.05 -26.84
N ASP A 122 -19.80 -0.73 -25.69
CA ASP A 122 -19.54 0.56 -25.04
C ASP A 122 -18.17 0.55 -24.38
N PRO A 123 -17.41 1.67 -24.42
CA PRO A 123 -16.14 1.74 -23.73
C PRO A 123 -16.35 1.67 -22.22
N CYS A 124 -15.57 0.83 -21.53
CA CYS A 124 -15.63 0.74 -20.09
C CYS A 124 -15.21 2.07 -19.43
N PRO A 125 -16.03 2.66 -18.53
CA PRO A 125 -15.73 3.95 -17.89
C PRO A 125 -14.58 3.88 -16.87
N VAL A 126 -14.11 2.69 -16.53
CA VAL A 126 -13.04 2.49 -15.54
C VAL A 126 -11.66 2.52 -16.19
N CYS A 127 -11.53 2.03 -17.42
CA CYS A 127 -10.26 1.94 -18.13
C CYS A 127 -10.20 2.74 -19.43
N GLU A 128 -11.33 3.32 -19.86
CA GLU A 128 -11.45 4.25 -20.99
C GLU A 128 -10.63 3.81 -22.22
N PRO A 129 -10.92 2.64 -22.82
CA PRO A 129 -10.13 2.11 -23.91
C PRO A 129 -10.29 2.95 -25.19
N GLU A 130 -9.21 3.05 -25.98
CA GLU A 130 -9.26 3.53 -27.36
C GLU A 130 -9.94 2.43 -28.20
N VAL A 131 -11.20 2.66 -28.58
CA VAL A 131 -12.04 1.79 -29.42
C VAL A 131 -12.24 2.38 -30.81
#